data_AF-A0A7K3YHD5-F1
#
_entry.id   AF-A0A7K3YHD5-F1
#
_cell.length_a   1.000
_cell.length_b   1.000
_cell.length_c   1.000
_cell.angle_alpha   90.00
_cell.angle_beta   90.00
_cell.angle_gamma   90.00
#
_symmetry.space_group_name_H-M   'P 1'
#
loop_
_entity.id
_entity.type
_entity.pdbx_description
1 polymer ?
#
loop_
_entity_poly.entity_id
_entity_poly.type
_entity_poly.pdbx_seq_one_letter_code
_entity_poly.pdbx_strand_id
1 'polypeptide(L)'
;MEIRKVQITGGSSYIVSLPKQWIRSANIQKNDPVGLIVQPDGSLLITPKISGETVYRTRVFEVSATTDRPYLLRLLIGAYVAGFTA
;
A
#
# COMPACT_ATOMS: atom_id res chain seq x y z
N MET A 1 -18.30 -9.88 -4.59
CA MET A 1 -16.99 -10.40 -5.05
C MET A 1 -17.14 -10.74 -6.52
N GLU A 2 -16.37 -10.08 -7.39
CA GLU A 2 -16.37 -10.39 -8.83
C GLU A 2 -15.08 -11.15 -9.17
N ILE A 3 -15.18 -12.28 -9.88
CA ILE A 3 -14.04 -13.13 -10.22
C ILE A 3 -13.67 -12.89 -11.68
N ARG A 4 -12.39 -12.65 -11.94
CA ARG A 4 -11.83 -12.46 -13.28
C ARG A 4 -10.77 -13.51 -13.53
N LYS A 5 -10.70 -14.00 -14.77
CA LYS A 5 -9.63 -14.88 -15.22
C LYS A 5 -8.40 -14.05 -15.57
N VAL A 6 -7.24 -14.56 -15.23
CA VAL A 6 -5.97 -14.05 -15.75
C VAL A 6 -5.84 -14.48 -17.21
N GLN A 7 -5.37 -13.58 -18.07
CA GLN A 7 -5.12 -13.84 -19.49
C GLN A 7 -3.64 -13.61 -19.79
N ILE A 8 -3.13 -14.19 -20.87
CA ILE A 8 -1.74 -14.02 -21.33
C ILE A 8 -1.76 -13.15 -22.59
N THR A 9 -0.88 -12.15 -22.63
CA THR A 9 -0.67 -11.30 -23.81
C THR A 9 0.81 -11.21 -24.13
N GLY A 10 1.18 -11.38 -25.41
CA GLY A 10 2.55 -11.16 -25.86
C GLY A 10 3.60 -12.14 -25.32
N GLY A 11 3.17 -13.30 -24.80
CA GLY A 11 4.05 -14.41 -24.39
C GLY A 11 4.76 -14.24 -23.03
N SER A 12 4.87 -13.02 -22.51
CA SER A 12 5.61 -12.74 -21.25
C SER A 12 4.82 -11.96 -20.20
N SER A 13 3.62 -11.48 -20.53
CA SER A 13 2.82 -10.66 -19.61
C SER A 13 1.44 -11.26 -19.34
N TYR A 14 1.02 -11.18 -18.09
CA TYR A 14 -0.31 -11.56 -17.63
C TYR A 14 -1.18 -10.32 -17.42
N ILE A 15 -2.44 -10.40 -17.80
CA ILE A 15 -3.41 -9.31 -17.63
C ILE A 15 -4.67 -9.80 -16.92
N VAL A 16 -5.33 -8.88 -16.20
CA VAL A 16 -6.66 -9.08 -15.63
C VAL A 16 -7.52 -7.86 -15.94
N SER A 17 -8.78 -8.09 -16.29
CA SER A 17 -9.72 -7.00 -16.53
C SER A 17 -10.17 -6.36 -15.23
N LEU A 18 -10.04 -5.04 -15.14
CA LEU A 18 -10.45 -4.27 -13.96
C LEU A 18 -11.98 -4.06 -13.94
N PRO A 19 -12.64 -4.06 -12.77
CA PRO A 19 -14.08 -3.85 -12.68
C PRO A 19 -14.51 -2.49 -13.23
N LYS A 20 -15.49 -2.46 -14.14
CA LYS A 20 -15.94 -1.23 -14.81
C LYS A 20 -16.44 -0.16 -13.82
N GLN A 21 -17.11 -0.59 -12.75
CA GLN A 21 -17.61 0.33 -11.72
C GLN A 21 -16.45 0.99 -10.96
N TRP A 22 -15.40 0.24 -10.65
CA TRP A 22 -14.21 0.75 -9.98
C TRP A 22 -13.45 1.77 -10.83
N ILE A 23 -13.26 1.46 -12.13
CA ILE A 23 -12.65 2.38 -13.10
C ILE A 23 -13.41 3.72 -13.13
N ARG A 24 -14.74 3.68 -13.18
CA ARG A 24 -15.58 4.88 -13.16
C ARG A 24 -15.51 5.63 -11.84
N SER A 25 -15.59 4.95 -10.70
CA SER A 25 -15.55 5.59 -9.39
C SER A 25 -14.19 6.22 -9.08
N ALA A 26 -13.11 5.64 -9.60
CA ALA A 26 -11.76 6.16 -9.46
C ALA A 26 -11.36 7.16 -10.57
N ASN A 27 -12.28 7.47 -11.51
CA ASN A 27 -12.06 8.34 -12.66
C ASN A 27 -10.80 7.99 -13.48
N ILE A 28 -10.53 6.69 -13.64
CA ILE A 28 -9.37 6.17 -14.38
C ILE A 28 -9.70 6.20 -15.87
N GLN A 29 -8.84 6.85 -16.65
CA GLN A 29 -8.94 6.94 -18.10
C GLN A 29 -8.05 5.90 -18.80
N LYS A 30 -8.24 5.77 -20.11
CA LYS A 30 -7.40 4.88 -20.93
C LYS A 30 -5.95 5.36 -20.85
N ASN A 31 -5.03 4.42 -20.61
CA ASN A 31 -3.59 4.66 -20.45
C ASN A 31 -3.18 5.39 -19.15
N ASP A 32 -4.11 5.65 -18.24
CA ASP A 32 -3.73 6.09 -16.90
C ASP A 32 -2.94 4.98 -16.21
N PRO A 33 -1.80 5.29 -15.57
CA PRO A 33 -1.08 4.29 -14.83
C PRO A 33 -1.86 3.90 -13.57
N VAL A 34 -1.59 2.71 -13.05
CA VAL A 34 -2.11 2.25 -11.76
C VAL A 34 -0.97 1.62 -10.98
N GLY A 35 -0.96 1.85 -9.67
CA GLY A 35 -0.02 1.20 -8.76
C GLY A 35 -0.42 -0.26 -8.53
N LEU A 36 0.57 -1.15 -8.58
CA LEU A 36 0.44 -2.55 -8.20
C LEU A 36 1.37 -2.82 -7.02
N ILE A 37 0.81 -3.23 -5.89
CA ILE A 37 1.56 -3.45 -4.65
C ILE A 37 1.31 -4.88 -4.18
N VAL A 38 2.37 -5.69 -4.09
CA VAL A 38 2.32 -7.02 -3.47
C VAL A 38 2.31 -6.82 -1.96
N GLN A 39 1.27 -7.33 -1.30
CA GLN A 39 1.14 -7.26 0.15
C GLN A 39 1.86 -8.45 0.82
N PRO A 40 2.24 -8.33 2.11
CA PRO A 40 2.90 -9.42 2.84
C PRO A 40 2.09 -10.72 2.95
N ASP A 41 0.76 -10.65 2.84
CA ASP A 41 -0.14 -11.80 2.84
C ASP A 41 -0.24 -12.49 1.46
N GLY A 42 0.50 -12.01 0.46
CA GLY A 42 0.50 -12.52 -0.91
C GLY A 42 -0.61 -11.94 -1.79
N SER A 43 -1.46 -11.06 -1.26
CA SER A 43 -2.48 -10.38 -2.07
C SER A 43 -1.86 -9.28 -2.95
N LEU A 44 -2.54 -8.93 -4.03
CA LEU A 44 -2.16 -7.84 -4.93
C LEU A 44 -3.13 -6.68 -4.77
N LEU A 45 -2.63 -5.54 -4.30
CA LEU A 45 -3.39 -4.30 -4.22
C LEU A 45 -3.21 -3.47 -5.49
N ILE A 46 -4.33 -3.07 -6.09
CA ILE A 46 -4.37 -2.17 -7.24
C ILE A 46 -4.88 -0.81 -6.77
N THR A 47 -4.14 0.26 -7.05
CA THR A 47 -4.48 1.62 -6.58
C THR A 47 -4.34 2.67 -7.68
N PRO A 48 -5.28 3.63 -7.80
CA PRO A 48 -5.13 4.79 -8.68
C PRO A 48 -4.20 5.85 -8.10
N LYS A 49 -3.76 5.71 -6.83
CA LYS A 49 -2.80 6.63 -6.21
C LYS A 49 -1.39 6.23 -6.62
N ILE A 50 -0.90 6.89 -7.67
CA ILE A 50 0.44 6.71 -8.24
C ILE A 50 1.45 7.71 -7.68
N SER A 51 1.00 8.60 -6.77
CA SER A 51 1.92 9.43 -6.01
C SER A 51 2.92 8.50 -5.34
N GLY A 52 4.18 8.56 -5.76
CA GLY A 52 5.31 7.78 -5.26
C GLY A 52 5.64 8.03 -3.79
N GLU A 53 4.68 8.47 -2.99
CA GLU A 53 4.65 8.18 -1.58
C GLU A 53 4.38 6.67 -1.48
N THR A 54 5.48 5.91 -1.44
CA THR A 54 5.58 4.83 -0.44
C THR A 54 4.74 5.28 0.73
N VAL A 55 3.66 4.58 1.07
CA VAL A 55 2.87 4.93 2.25
C VAL A 55 3.81 4.71 3.43
N TYR A 56 4.59 5.74 3.75
CA TYR A 56 5.44 5.77 4.91
C TYR A 56 4.45 5.66 6.03
N ARG A 57 4.44 4.50 6.68
CA ARG A 57 3.70 4.36 7.92
C ARG A 57 4.38 5.33 8.88
N THR A 58 3.73 6.46 9.16
CA THR A 58 4.23 7.44 10.12
C THR A 58 3.66 7.10 11.48
N ARG A 59 4.53 6.95 12.48
CA ARG A 59 4.14 6.86 13.88
C ARG A 59 4.55 8.15 14.57
N VAL A 60 3.58 8.88 15.11
CA VAL A 60 3.82 10.10 15.88
C VAL A 60 3.85 9.73 17.36
N PHE A 61 4.90 10.17 18.06
CA PHE A 61 5.02 10.06 19.51
C PHE A 61 5.00 11.46 20.10
N GLU A 62 4.00 11.76 20.93
CA GLU A 62 3.99 13.00 21.71
C GLU A 62 4.93 12.85 22.91
N VAL A 63 5.93 13.72 22.98
CA VAL A 63 6.96 13.72 24.02
C VAL A 63 6.96 15.08 24.70
N SER A 64 7.03 15.08 26.03
CA SER A 64 7.15 16.26 26.86
C SER A 64 8.36 16.14 27.80
N ALA A 65 8.66 17.21 28.54
CA ALA A 65 9.72 17.20 29.55
C ALA A 65 9.51 16.15 30.66
N THR A 66 8.29 15.63 30.82
CA THR A 66 7.93 14.62 31.81
C THR A 66 7.88 13.20 31.25
N THR A 67 8.19 12.99 29.96
CA THR A 67 8.16 11.66 29.36
C THR A 67 9.29 10.78 29.92
N ASP A 68 8.90 9.63 30.47
CA ASP A 68 9.83 8.63 30.98
C ASP A 68 10.71 8.02 29.86
N ARG A 69 12.03 8.00 30.04
CA ARG A 69 12.98 7.54 29.02
C ARG A 69 12.82 6.04 28.70
N PRO A 70 12.74 5.13 29.69
CA PRO A 70 12.40 3.73 29.46
C PRO A 70 11.08 3.52 28.70
N TYR A 71 10.05 4.33 28.99
CA TYR A 71 8.79 4.27 28.26
C TYR A 71 8.96 4.66 26.78
N LEU A 72 9.64 5.79 26.51
CA LEU A 72 9.93 6.22 25.13
C LEU A 72 10.75 5.17 24.37
N LEU A 73 11.76 4.57 25.02
CA LEU A 73 12.56 3.50 24.42
C LEU A 73 11.70 2.30 24.01
N ARG A 74 10.77 1.86 24.87
CA ARG A 74 9.85 0.76 24.54
C ARG A 74 8.94 1.10 23.37
N LEU A 75 8.45 2.34 23.29
CA LEU A 75 7.64 2.81 22.17
C LEU A 75 8.41 2.77 20.84
N LEU A 76 9.68 3.21 20.86
CA LEU A 76 10.55 3.18 19.68
C LEU A 76 10.84 1.74 19.23
N ILE A 77 11.19 0.85 20.17
CA ILE A 77 11.40 -0.58 19.87
C ILE A 77 10.13 -1.20 19.29
N GLY A 78 8.97 -0.91 19.88
CA GLY A 78 7.68 -1.42 19.41
C GLY A 78 7.35 -0.96 17.99
N ALA A 79 7.62 0.31 17.64
CA ALA A 79 7.44 0.80 16.28
C ALA A 79 8.40 0.14 15.30
N TYR A 80 9.68 -0.01 15.66
CA TYR A 80 10.65 -0.71 14.82
C TYR A 80 10.22 -2.16 14.53
N VAL A 81 9.83 -2.91 15.57
CA VAL A 81 9.32 -4.29 15.43
C VAL A 81 8.04 -4.34 14.58
N ALA A 82 7.19 -3.32 14.67
CA ALA A 82 5.98 -3.19 13.85
C ALA A 82 6.25 -2.76 12.39
N GLY A 83 7.52 -2.66 11.98
CA GLY A 83 7.93 -2.34 10.61
C GLY A 83 7.93 -0.86 10.28
N PHE A 84 7.95 0.02 11.29
CA PHE A 84 8.22 1.45 11.10
C PHE A 84 9.74 1.64 11.14
N THR A 85 10.35 1.75 9.96
CA THR A 85 11.79 2.00 9.79
C THR A 85 12.03 3.38 9.18
N ALA A 86 13.23 3.93 9.41
CA ALA A 86 13.67 5.21 8.82
C ALA A 86 13.86 5.12 7.30
#